data_AF-Q72Q71-F1
#
_entry.id   AF-Q72Q71-F1
#
_cell.length_a   1.000
_cell.length_b   1.000
_cell.length_c   1.000
_cell.angle_alpha   90.00
_cell.angle_beta   90.00
_cell.angle_gamma   90.00
#
_symmetry.space_group_name_H-M   'P 1'
#
loop_
_entity.id
_entity.type
_entity.pdbx_description
1 polymer ?
#
loop_
_entity_poly.entity_id
_entity_poly.type
_entity_poly.pdbx_seq_one_letter_code
_entity_poly.pdbx_strand_id
1 'polypeptide(L)'
;MVPIYSKLAPFQEVFSCLPDPDLLNTLGGLYGISKQPLGHVEEQTHRPWETSTRYDHIFGINREKTLWQRIFSRNRKYKEPWIVRVKKRFWSELQDLILGACSALGIYYAYTDFYMLGFSLAVFGLLFGGLDWILRKRNPLFVKVILFMSLGSYFYYVGYTRY
;
A
#
# COMPACT_ATOMS: atom_id res chain seq x y z
N MET A 1 -6.57 -47.12 -35.37
CA MET A 1 -7.35 -46.35 -34.37
C MET A 1 -8.72 -46.06 -34.98
N VAL A 2 -9.79 -46.62 -34.39
CA VAL A 2 -11.16 -46.35 -34.84
C VAL A 2 -11.50 -44.90 -34.47
N PRO A 3 -12.09 -44.08 -35.36
CA PRO A 3 -12.45 -42.71 -35.01
C PRO A 3 -13.62 -42.76 -34.01
N ILE A 4 -13.29 -42.63 -32.72
CA ILE A 4 -14.25 -42.60 -31.61
C ILE A 4 -15.26 -41.45 -31.79
N TYR A 5 -14.87 -40.42 -32.53
CA TYR A 5 -15.67 -39.24 -32.83
C TYR A 5 -17.02 -39.54 -33.48
N SER A 6 -17.05 -40.39 -34.51
CA SER A 6 -18.29 -40.68 -35.25
C SER A 6 -19.30 -41.46 -34.42
N LYS A 7 -18.85 -42.16 -33.38
CA LYS A 7 -19.72 -42.92 -32.47
C LYS A 7 -20.29 -42.08 -31.34
N LEU A 8 -19.57 -41.04 -30.90
CA LEU A 8 -19.99 -40.18 -29.78
C LEU A 8 -20.74 -38.92 -30.22
N ALA A 9 -20.53 -38.45 -31.46
CA ALA A 9 -21.26 -37.34 -32.05
C ALA A 9 -22.80 -37.42 -31.93
N PRO A 10 -23.48 -38.57 -32.19
CA PRO A 10 -24.94 -38.63 -32.08
C PRO A 10 -25.45 -38.53 -30.64
N PHE A 11 -24.62 -38.73 -29.62
CA PHE A 11 -25.01 -38.62 -28.20
C PHE A 11 -24.66 -37.27 -27.59
N GLN A 12 -24.15 -36.33 -28.40
CA GLN A 12 -23.71 -35.01 -27.96
C GLN A 12 -24.80 -34.26 -27.19
N GLU A 13 -26.05 -34.29 -27.66
CA GLU A 13 -27.19 -33.61 -27.02
C GLU A 13 -27.50 -34.17 -25.63
N VAL A 14 -27.41 -35.50 -25.47
CA VAL A 14 -27.63 -36.17 -24.18
C VAL A 14 -26.54 -35.78 -23.18
N PHE A 15 -25.28 -35.76 -23.63
CA PHE A 15 -24.17 -35.38 -22.77
C PHE A 15 -24.18 -33.89 -22.41
N SER A 16 -24.62 -33.00 -23.30
CA SER A 16 -24.77 -31.57 -22.99
C SER A 16 -25.86 -31.25 -21.97
N CYS A 17 -26.83 -32.17 -21.78
CA CYS A 17 -27.89 -32.00 -20.79
C CYS A 17 -27.48 -32.41 -19.37
N LEU A 18 -26.27 -32.93 -19.15
CA LEU A 18 -25.83 -33.27 -17.80
C LEU A 18 -25.70 -31.99 -16.94
N PRO A 19 -26.25 -31.99 -15.72
CA PRO A 19 -26.18 -30.84 -14.82
C PRO A 19 -24.83 -30.71 -14.11
N ASP A 20 -23.94 -31.69 -14.20
CA ASP A 20 -22.66 -31.71 -13.47
C ASP A 20 -21.53 -30.99 -14.23
N PRO A 21 -21.05 -29.84 -13.72
CA PRO A 21 -20.05 -29.02 -14.41
C PRO A 21 -18.65 -29.67 -14.42
N ASP A 22 -18.31 -30.49 -13.42
CA ASP A 22 -17.01 -31.19 -13.37
C ASP A 22 -16.92 -32.31 -14.42
N LEU A 23 -18.03 -32.98 -14.68
CA LEU A 23 -18.14 -34.02 -15.70
C LEU A 23 -18.14 -33.37 -17.10
N LEU A 24 -18.84 -32.25 -17.27
CA LEU A 24 -18.77 -31.44 -18.49
C LEU A 24 -17.40 -30.79 -18.72
N ASN A 25 -16.62 -30.48 -17.68
CA ASN A 25 -15.26 -29.96 -17.86
C ASN A 25 -14.26 -31.02 -18.32
N THR A 26 -14.46 -32.28 -17.91
CA THR A 26 -13.60 -33.39 -18.33
C THR A 26 -13.93 -33.91 -19.72
N LEU A 27 -15.22 -33.89 -20.11
CA LEU A 27 -15.68 -34.26 -21.46
C LEU A 27 -15.74 -33.08 -22.44
N GLY A 28 -15.93 -31.88 -21.93
CA GLY A 28 -16.31 -30.73 -22.74
C GLY A 28 -15.16 -30.20 -23.59
N GLY A 29 -15.50 -29.82 -24.81
CA GLY A 29 -14.53 -29.49 -25.86
C GLY A 29 -14.02 -30.69 -26.65
N LEU A 30 -14.22 -31.93 -26.16
CA LEU A 30 -14.11 -33.13 -26.98
C LEU A 30 -15.48 -33.42 -27.62
N TYR A 31 -15.48 -33.82 -28.90
CA TYR A 31 -16.68 -34.30 -29.60
C TYR A 31 -17.84 -33.29 -29.71
N GLY A 32 -17.59 -31.99 -29.54
CA GLY A 32 -18.62 -30.94 -29.64
C GLY A 32 -19.51 -30.78 -28.40
N ILE A 33 -19.27 -31.54 -27.33
CA ILE A 33 -20.06 -31.46 -26.10
C ILE A 33 -19.84 -30.10 -25.43
N SER A 34 -20.94 -29.42 -25.09
CA SER A 34 -20.90 -28.10 -24.44
C SER A 34 -20.25 -28.20 -23.07
N LYS A 35 -19.30 -27.30 -22.76
CA LYS A 35 -18.67 -27.22 -21.44
C LYS A 35 -19.59 -26.64 -20.36
N GLN A 36 -20.70 -26.05 -20.79
CA GLN A 36 -21.65 -25.36 -19.93
C GLN A 36 -22.97 -26.14 -19.96
N PRO A 37 -23.58 -26.38 -18.79
CA PRO A 37 -24.90 -26.98 -18.73
C PRO A 37 -25.93 -26.03 -19.35
N LEU A 38 -26.90 -26.58 -20.10
CA LEU A 38 -28.00 -25.79 -20.66
C LEU A 38 -28.76 -25.09 -19.54
N GLY A 39 -28.72 -23.76 -19.52
CA GLY A 39 -29.42 -22.92 -18.53
C GLY A 39 -28.53 -22.08 -17.63
N HIS A 40 -27.20 -22.18 -17.72
CA HIS A 40 -26.32 -21.26 -17.01
C HIS A 40 -26.18 -19.94 -17.76
N VAL A 41 -26.46 -18.84 -17.06
CA VAL A 41 -26.23 -17.46 -17.54
C VAL A 41 -24.77 -17.37 -17.95
N GLU A 42 -24.50 -16.90 -19.17
CA GLU A 42 -23.15 -16.63 -19.67
C GLU A 42 -22.34 -15.93 -18.58
N GLU A 43 -21.39 -16.64 -17.99
CA GLU A 43 -20.40 -16.01 -17.14
C GLU A 43 -19.57 -15.14 -18.07
N GLN A 44 -19.85 -13.83 -18.07
CA GLN A 44 -19.21 -12.83 -18.90
C GLN A 44 -17.71 -13.03 -18.84
N THR A 45 -17.16 -13.66 -19.88
CA THR A 45 -15.75 -13.96 -19.94
C THR A 45 -15.08 -12.63 -20.27
N HIS A 46 -14.71 -11.88 -19.24
CA HIS A 46 -13.99 -10.61 -19.38
C HIS A 46 -12.75 -10.87 -20.23
N ARG A 47 -12.78 -10.36 -21.46
CA ARG A 47 -11.74 -10.65 -22.43
C ARG A 47 -10.50 -9.86 -22.04
N PRO A 48 -9.29 -10.46 -22.01
CA PRO A 48 -8.09 -9.82 -21.46
C PRO A 48 -7.68 -8.53 -22.19
N TRP A 49 -8.21 -8.27 -23.39
CA TRP A 49 -8.00 -7.02 -24.14
C TRP A 49 -8.93 -5.86 -23.74
N GLU A 50 -10.01 -6.10 -23.01
CA GLU A 50 -10.82 -5.02 -22.40
C GLU A 50 -10.08 -4.38 -21.20
N THR A 51 -9.08 -5.08 -20.66
CA THR A 51 -8.14 -4.57 -19.65
C THR A 51 -6.76 -4.25 -20.25
N SER A 52 -6.73 -3.66 -21.45
CA SER A 52 -5.46 -3.22 -22.05
C SER A 52 -4.91 -1.97 -21.34
N THR A 53 -4.09 -2.19 -20.31
CA THR A 53 -3.38 -1.12 -19.57
C THR A 53 -2.19 -0.53 -20.34
N ARG A 54 -2.00 -0.87 -21.63
CA ARG A 54 -0.79 -0.52 -22.38
C ARG A 54 -0.74 0.96 -22.79
N TYR A 55 -1.89 1.64 -22.89
CA TYR A 55 -1.97 3.06 -23.29
C TYR A 55 -2.64 3.97 -22.25
N ASP A 56 -3.05 3.45 -21.09
CA ASP A 56 -3.68 4.22 -20.00
C ASP A 56 -2.77 5.35 -19.47
N HIS A 57 -1.45 5.21 -19.61
CA HIS A 57 -0.48 6.22 -19.21
C HIS A 57 -0.32 7.37 -20.23
N ILE A 58 -0.76 7.18 -21.48
CA ILE A 58 -0.65 8.19 -22.54
C ILE A 58 -1.91 9.07 -22.57
N PHE A 59 -3.08 8.52 -22.27
CA PHE A 59 -4.34 9.24 -22.37
C PHE A 59 -4.82 9.92 -21.08
N GLY A 60 -4.08 9.85 -19.98
CA GLY A 60 -4.41 10.62 -18.77
C GLY A 60 -5.84 10.43 -18.26
N ILE A 61 -6.51 9.33 -18.65
CA ILE A 61 -7.84 8.97 -18.15
C ILE A 61 -7.61 8.48 -16.73
N ASN A 62 -7.52 9.46 -15.85
CA ASN A 62 -7.52 9.32 -14.42
C ASN A 62 -8.94 8.90 -14.07
N ARG A 63 -9.26 7.62 -14.32
CA ARG A 63 -10.44 6.97 -13.75
C ARG A 63 -10.22 7.10 -12.26
N GLU A 64 -10.88 8.07 -11.65
CA GLU A 64 -10.64 8.50 -10.28
C GLU A 64 -10.75 7.28 -9.38
N LYS A 65 -9.60 6.72 -9.02
CA LYS A 65 -9.55 5.58 -8.12
C LYS A 65 -10.02 6.11 -6.78
N THR A 66 -11.26 5.78 -6.47
CA THR A 66 -11.95 6.05 -5.21
C THR A 66 -10.96 5.93 -4.06
N LEU A 67 -10.92 6.93 -3.18
CA LEU A 67 -9.98 7.02 -2.05
C LEU A 67 -9.83 5.68 -1.29
N TRP A 68 -10.94 4.94 -1.19
CA TRP A 68 -11.02 3.59 -0.62
C TRP A 68 -10.17 2.53 -1.32
N GLN A 69 -10.18 2.45 -2.66
CA GLN A 69 -9.33 1.52 -3.40
C GLN A 69 -7.85 1.86 -3.24
N ARG A 70 -7.50 3.14 -3.06
CA ARG A 70 -6.13 3.60 -2.81
C ARG A 70 -5.63 3.23 -1.42
N ILE A 71 -6.53 3.16 -0.44
CA ILE A 71 -6.25 2.71 0.93
C ILE A 71 -6.13 1.18 0.98
N PHE A 72 -7.04 0.45 0.34
CA PHE A 72 -7.10 -1.02 0.41
C PHE A 72 -6.07 -1.75 -0.48
N SER A 73 -5.68 -1.18 -1.63
CA SER A 73 -4.68 -1.78 -2.54
C SER A 73 -3.23 -1.61 -2.07
N ARG A 74 -2.98 -0.90 -0.97
CA ARG A 74 -1.64 -0.63 -0.42
C ARG A 74 -1.00 -1.83 0.31
N ASN A 75 -1.59 -3.02 0.22
CA ASN A 75 -1.12 -4.21 0.96
C ASN A 75 -0.46 -5.34 0.13
N ARG A 76 -0.21 -5.18 -1.17
CA ARG A 76 0.28 -6.31 -2.00
C ARG A 76 1.37 -5.99 -3.04
N LYS A 77 2.33 -5.13 -2.71
CA LYS A 77 3.58 -5.05 -3.49
C LYS A 77 4.77 -5.29 -2.57
N TYR A 78 5.43 -6.43 -2.77
CA TYR A 78 6.72 -6.88 -2.24
C TYR A 78 7.23 -6.10 -1.01
N LYS A 79 7.05 -6.66 0.18
CA LYS A 79 7.70 -6.15 1.41
C LYS A 79 9.21 -6.32 1.25
N GLU A 80 9.89 -5.27 0.78
CA GLU A 80 11.34 -5.15 0.95
C GLU A 80 11.71 -5.43 2.43
N PRO A 81 12.88 -6.03 2.70
CA PRO A 81 13.33 -6.30 4.07
C PRO A 81 13.22 -5.03 4.92
N TRP A 82 12.77 -5.17 6.17
CA TRP A 82 12.60 -4.03 7.09
C TRP A 82 13.88 -3.18 7.20
N ILE A 83 15.04 -3.84 7.16
CA ILE A 83 16.37 -3.25 7.22
C ILE A 83 16.63 -2.29 6.04
N VAL A 84 16.27 -2.68 4.81
CA VAL A 84 16.47 -1.86 3.61
C VAL A 84 15.60 -0.60 3.69
N ARG A 85 14.37 -0.74 4.20
CA ARG A 85 13.44 0.38 4.41
C ARG A 85 13.93 1.34 5.49
N VAL A 86 14.47 0.83 6.60
CA VAL A 86 15.05 1.66 7.66
C VAL A 86 16.30 2.38 7.14
N LYS A 87 17.23 1.68 6.48
CA LYS A 87 18.45 2.28 5.93
C LYS A 87 18.16 3.41 4.93
N LYS A 88 17.20 3.21 4.04
CA LYS A 88 16.79 4.23 3.06
C LYS A 88 16.13 5.45 3.72
N ARG A 89 15.46 5.26 4.87
CA ARG A 89 14.81 6.34 5.62
C ARG A 89 15.75 7.05 6.61
N PHE A 90 16.75 6.34 7.11
CA PHE A 90 17.66 6.82 8.16
C PHE A 90 18.28 8.17 7.82
N TRP A 91 18.76 8.36 6.59
CA TRP A 91 19.37 9.62 6.16
C TRP A 91 18.41 10.80 6.21
N SER A 92 17.18 10.62 5.74
CA SER A 92 16.15 11.67 5.75
C SER A 92 15.75 12.03 7.19
N GLU A 93 15.64 11.03 8.05
CA GLU A 93 15.24 11.21 9.45
C GLU A 93 16.36 11.84 10.29
N LEU A 94 17.62 11.48 10.00
CA LEU A 94 18.80 12.09 10.59
C LEU A 94 18.90 13.58 10.23
N GLN A 95 18.63 13.94 8.97
CA GLN A 95 18.62 15.33 8.54
C GLN A 95 17.55 16.14 9.28
N ASP A 96 16.33 15.63 9.41
CA ASP A 96 15.27 16.32 10.15
C ASP A 96 15.63 16.45 11.65
N LEU A 97 16.28 15.44 12.23
CA LEU A 97 16.72 15.46 13.62
C LEU A 97 17.84 16.48 13.87
N ILE A 98 18.82 16.55 12.97
CA ILE A 98 19.90 17.55 13.02
C ILE A 98 19.31 18.94 12.86
N LEU A 99 18.40 19.14 11.91
CA LEU A 99 17.80 20.45 11.65
C LEU A 99 16.92 20.93 12.83
N GLY A 100 16.17 20.01 13.45
CA GLY A 100 15.43 20.28 14.70
C GLY A 100 16.34 20.58 15.89
N ALA A 101 17.45 19.86 16.05
CA ALA A 101 18.41 20.11 17.13
C ALA A 101 19.15 21.44 16.92
N CYS A 102 19.63 21.72 15.71
CA CYS A 102 20.31 22.98 15.37
C CYS A 102 19.41 24.20 15.55
N SER A 103 18.13 24.10 15.16
CA SER A 103 17.17 25.20 15.36
C SER A 103 16.88 25.45 16.85
N ALA A 104 16.70 24.40 17.65
CA ALA A 104 16.55 24.54 19.10
C ALA A 104 17.81 25.10 19.78
N LEU A 105 19.00 24.66 19.34
CA LEU A 105 20.28 25.20 19.83
C LEU A 105 20.48 26.67 19.42
N GLY A 106 20.02 27.07 18.25
CA GLY A 106 20.03 28.48 17.82
C GLY A 106 19.19 29.36 18.74
N ILE A 107 18.02 28.88 19.16
CA ILE A 107 17.18 29.57 20.15
C ILE A 107 17.88 29.63 21.50
N TYR A 108 18.49 28.52 21.94
CA TYR A 108 19.28 28.52 23.17
C TYR A 108 20.43 29.53 23.12
N TYR A 109 21.14 29.66 22.00
CA TYR A 109 22.24 30.63 21.91
C TYR A 109 21.74 32.09 21.95
N ALA A 110 20.51 32.35 21.48
CA ALA A 110 19.92 33.69 21.48
C ALA A 110 19.43 34.13 22.87
N TYR A 111 18.80 33.21 23.62
CA TYR A 111 18.18 33.53 24.92
C TYR A 111 19.00 33.06 26.12
N THR A 112 19.96 32.14 25.92
CA THR A 112 20.77 31.49 26.96
C THR A 112 19.96 30.79 28.07
N ASP A 113 18.68 30.54 27.83
CA ASP A 113 17.75 29.95 28.79
C ASP A 113 17.46 28.48 28.50
N PHE A 114 17.70 27.62 29.49
CA PHE A 114 17.41 26.18 29.39
C PHE A 114 15.91 25.87 29.29
N TYR A 115 15.07 26.71 29.90
CA TYR A 115 13.61 26.62 29.78
C TYR A 115 13.15 26.74 28.31
N MET A 116 13.66 27.78 27.61
CA MET A 116 13.34 28.03 26.21
C MET A 116 13.93 26.96 25.28
N LEU A 117 15.09 26.41 25.61
CA LEU A 117 15.65 25.24 24.92
C LEU A 117 14.70 24.05 25.02
N GLY A 118 14.25 23.70 26.23
CA GLY A 118 13.35 22.57 26.44
C GLY A 118 12.01 22.72 25.72
N PHE A 119 11.41 23.91 25.80
CA PHE A 119 10.17 24.23 25.11
C PHE A 119 10.33 24.18 23.59
N SER A 120 11.38 24.77 23.04
CA SER A 120 11.61 24.77 21.59
C SER A 120 11.88 23.37 21.03
N LEU A 121 12.63 22.52 21.74
CA LEU A 121 12.84 21.12 21.36
C LEU A 121 11.51 20.36 21.27
N ALA A 122 10.62 20.60 22.23
CA ALA A 122 9.30 19.98 22.26
C ALA A 122 8.43 20.44 21.08
N VAL A 123 8.41 21.75 20.80
CA VAL A 123 7.66 22.34 19.67
C VAL A 123 8.20 21.82 18.34
N PHE A 124 9.52 21.80 18.14
CA PHE A 124 10.12 21.27 16.92
C PHE A 124 9.88 19.76 16.76
N GLY A 125 9.90 18.99 17.84
CA GLY A 125 9.52 17.58 17.83
C GLY A 125 8.12 17.34 17.26
N LEU A 126 7.15 18.15 17.67
CA LEU A 126 5.79 18.10 17.14
C LEU A 126 5.71 18.60 15.69
N LEU A 127 6.37 19.71 15.37
CA LEU A 127 6.37 20.26 14.01
C LEU A 127 6.98 19.29 13.01
N PHE A 128 8.16 18.72 13.27
CA PHE A 128 8.79 17.75 12.37
C PHE A 128 8.06 16.39 12.35
N GLY A 129 7.37 16.02 13.42
CA GLY A 129 6.46 14.88 13.44
C GLY A 129 5.23 15.10 12.55
N GLY A 130 4.59 16.26 12.68
CA GLY A 130 3.39 16.64 11.93
C GLY A 130 3.68 16.95 10.46
N LEU A 131 4.77 17.67 10.17
CA LEU A 131 5.23 17.96 8.81
C LEU A 131 5.50 16.67 8.05
N ASP A 132 6.13 15.67 8.68
CA ASP A 132 6.35 14.38 8.02
C ASP A 132 5.06 13.62 7.70
N TRP A 133 4.06 13.75 8.57
CA TRP A 133 2.76 13.14 8.34
C TRP A 133 2.03 13.81 7.16
N ILE A 134 2.04 15.15 7.11
CA ILE A 134 1.36 15.95 6.07
C ILE A 134 2.10 15.90 4.73
N LEU A 135 3.39 16.23 4.69
CA LEU A 135 4.16 16.37 3.45
C LEU A 135 4.54 15.02 2.84
N ARG A 136 4.96 14.06 3.67
CA ARG A 136 5.55 12.82 3.17
C ARG A 136 4.57 11.65 3.10
N LYS A 137 3.33 11.80 3.58
CA LYS A 137 2.27 10.75 3.59
C LYS A 137 2.78 9.38 4.10
N ARG A 138 3.73 9.43 5.03
CA ARG A 138 4.39 8.29 5.68
C ARG A 138 3.94 8.27 7.14
N ASN A 139 3.99 7.09 7.77
CA ASN A 139 3.86 7.02 9.22
C ASN A 139 5.06 7.78 9.81
N PRO A 140 4.83 8.87 10.56
CA PRO A 140 5.92 9.56 11.23
C PRO A 140 6.64 8.55 12.12
N LEU A 141 7.97 8.59 12.15
CA LEU A 141 8.72 7.79 13.10
C LEU A 141 8.39 8.30 14.50
N PHE A 142 7.44 7.66 15.16
CA PHE A 142 6.98 8.00 16.50
C PHE A 142 8.17 8.12 17.49
N VAL A 143 9.21 7.33 17.24
CA VAL A 143 10.49 7.35 17.95
C VAL A 143 11.14 8.75 17.96
N LYS A 144 11.14 9.48 16.82
CA LYS A 144 11.77 10.81 16.76
C LYS A 144 11.00 11.82 17.61
N VAL A 145 9.67 11.78 17.56
CA VAL A 145 8.80 12.67 18.33
C VAL A 145 8.95 12.41 19.82
N ILE A 146 8.97 11.14 20.24
CA ILE A 146 9.26 10.75 21.62
C ILE A 146 10.64 11.25 22.06
N LEU A 147 11.67 11.08 21.22
CA LEU A 147 13.03 11.52 21.54
C LEU A 147 13.07 13.04 21.79
N PHE A 148 12.50 13.84 20.89
CA PHE A 148 12.41 15.29 21.08
C PHE A 148 11.57 15.68 22.29
N MET A 149 10.45 14.98 22.55
CA MET A 149 9.64 15.21 23.76
C MET A 149 10.39 14.89 25.04
N SER A 150 11.11 13.77 25.08
CA SER A 150 11.88 13.36 26.26
C SER A 150 13.02 14.32 26.57
N LEU A 151 13.76 14.75 25.54
CA LEU A 151 14.84 15.73 25.69
C LEU A 151 14.29 17.11 26.04
N GLY A 152 13.24 17.55 25.35
CA GLY A 152 12.56 18.81 25.63
C GLY A 152 12.05 18.88 27.06
N SER A 153 11.36 17.82 27.52
CA SER A 153 10.88 17.69 28.90
C SER A 153 12.03 17.72 29.92
N TYR A 154 13.12 16.97 29.66
CA TYR A 154 14.30 16.98 30.52
C TYR A 154 14.90 18.38 30.66
N PHE A 155 15.17 19.06 29.55
CA PHE A 155 15.77 20.40 29.58
C PHE A 155 14.82 21.46 30.14
N TYR A 156 13.53 21.33 29.88
CA TYR A 156 12.51 22.21 30.46
C TYR A 156 12.47 22.08 31.98
N TYR A 157 12.44 20.84 32.49
CA TYR A 157 12.44 20.57 33.92
C TYR A 157 13.74 21.06 34.60
N VAL A 158 14.90 20.79 33.99
CA VAL A 158 16.18 21.28 34.51
C VAL A 158 16.24 22.80 34.49
N GLY A 159 15.78 23.42 33.40
CA GLY A 159 15.72 24.87 33.26
C GLY A 159 14.73 25.55 34.20
N TYR A 160 13.69 24.85 34.66
CA TYR A 160 12.74 25.36 35.65
C TYR A 160 13.22 25.19 37.10
N THR A 161 14.02 24.16 37.37
CA THR A 161 14.43 23.80 38.75
C THR A 161 15.81 24.30 39.15
N ARG A 162 16.74 24.49 38.20
CA ARG A 162 18.13 24.84 38.49
C ARG A 162 18.56 26.22 38.00
N TYR A 163 17.78 26.83 37.12
CA TYR A 163 18.00 28.16 36.55
C TYR A 163 16.72 28.97 36.71
#